data_AF-A0A3N0YCU5-F1
#
_entry.id   AF-A0A3N0YCU5-F1
#
_cell.length_a   1.000
_cell.length_b   1.000
_cell.length_c   1.000
_cell.angle_alpha   90.00
_cell.angle_beta   90.00
_cell.angle_gamma   90.00
#
_symmetry.space_group_name_H-M   'P 1'
#
loop_
_entity.id
_entity.type
_entity.pdbx_description
1 polymer ?
#
loop_
_entity_poly.entity_id
_entity_poly.type
_entity_poly.pdbx_seq_one_letter_code
_entity_poly.pdbx_strand_id
1 'polypeptide(L)'
;MQKTDSGLYRARAVGDTYVAAYRVSVIDAVEAPVLTVNSNLSSSDSCTVNFTCGAHDLTINSSYQNRCSPEEVTSHEIYTLILYCSEESIICNHSNPVSNKTDKIEIKKICVYNKGQKPGVNGTKPPLQIWQIILIGVCVLLAIAIFLVFVYRKFNKVKVCGACIYAGFAEDRFKGTKGALLSTLQSVKMLNGTAYGLVDSASTRNLNPQDRKST
;
A
#
# COMPACT_ATOMS: atom_id res chain seq x y z
N MET A 1 -3.39 -34.04 -41.14
CA MET A 1 -2.10 -33.58 -41.67
C MET A 1 -1.01 -34.18 -40.80
N GLN A 2 -0.08 -34.88 -41.41
CA GLN A 2 1.17 -35.38 -40.84
C GLN A 2 2.33 -34.70 -41.57
N LYS A 3 3.53 -34.66 -40.98
CA LYS A 3 4.71 -34.08 -41.64
C LYS A 3 5.02 -34.71 -43.01
N THR A 4 4.71 -36.00 -43.15
CA THR A 4 4.81 -36.79 -44.39
C THR A 4 3.88 -36.31 -45.52
N ASP A 5 2.86 -35.51 -45.21
CA ASP A 5 1.95 -34.91 -46.19
C ASP A 5 2.55 -33.64 -46.82
N SER A 6 3.82 -33.33 -46.53
CA SER A 6 4.57 -32.26 -47.20
C SER A 6 5.06 -32.73 -48.58
N GLY A 7 4.83 -31.95 -49.63
CA GLY A 7 5.22 -32.34 -50.98
C GLY A 7 4.69 -31.44 -52.10
N LEU A 8 4.92 -31.87 -53.34
CA LEU A 8 4.37 -31.22 -54.53
C LEU A 8 3.05 -31.90 -54.92
N TYR A 9 1.94 -31.21 -54.67
CA TYR A 9 0.61 -31.62 -55.10
C TYR A 9 0.32 -31.08 -56.50
N ARG A 10 -0.26 -31.89 -57.38
CA ARG A 10 -0.66 -31.48 -58.74
C ARG A 10 -2.15 -31.74 -58.94
N ALA A 11 -2.88 -30.70 -59.32
CA ALA A 11 -4.26 -30.84 -59.75
C ALA A 11 -4.29 -31.36 -61.19
N ARG A 12 -5.09 -32.40 -61.44
CA ARG A 12 -5.31 -33.02 -62.75
C ARG A 12 -6.76 -32.78 -63.17
N ALA A 13 -6.96 -32.29 -64.39
CA ALA A 13 -8.28 -32.22 -65.01
C ALA A 13 -8.60 -33.53 -65.75
N VAL A 14 -9.87 -33.70 -66.12
CA VAL A 14 -10.32 -34.86 -66.92
C VAL A 14 -9.53 -34.91 -68.23
N GLY A 15 -8.90 -36.05 -68.53
CA GLY A 15 -8.02 -36.20 -69.71
C GLY A 15 -6.52 -36.02 -69.44
N ASP A 16 -6.05 -36.29 -68.22
CA ASP A 16 -4.63 -36.35 -67.82
C ASP A 16 -3.80 -35.06 -67.93
N THR A 17 -4.45 -33.92 -68.14
CA THR A 17 -3.82 -32.60 -68.14
C THR A 17 -3.60 -32.08 -66.71
N TYR A 18 -2.37 -31.67 -66.39
CA TYR A 18 -2.07 -30.97 -65.14
C TYR A 18 -2.46 -29.49 -65.27
N VAL A 19 -3.31 -29.01 -64.35
CA VAL A 19 -3.86 -27.64 -64.40
C VAL A 19 -3.31 -26.70 -63.33
N ALA A 20 -2.78 -27.24 -62.24
CA ALA A 20 -2.09 -26.48 -61.20
C ALA A 20 -1.09 -27.36 -60.44
N ALA A 21 -0.10 -26.73 -59.82
CA ALA A 21 0.83 -27.39 -58.89
C ALA A 21 1.06 -26.51 -57.66
N TYR A 22 1.01 -27.11 -56.48
CA TYR A 22 1.17 -26.46 -55.18
C TYR A 22 2.21 -27.19 -54.35
N ARG A 23 3.13 -26.46 -53.72
CA ARG A 23 4.06 -27.03 -52.75
C ARG A 23 3.46 -26.85 -51.35
N VAL A 24 3.12 -27.96 -50.72
CA VAL A 24 2.54 -27.99 -49.37
C VAL A 24 3.65 -28.34 -48.39
N SER A 25 3.76 -27.56 -47.30
CA SER A 25 4.67 -27.80 -46.19
C SER A 25 3.85 -27.94 -44.91
N VAL A 26 4.01 -29.05 -44.21
CA VAL A 26 3.37 -29.30 -42.91
C VAL A 26 4.42 -29.08 -41.82
N ILE A 27 4.28 -27.98 -41.09
CA ILE A 27 5.13 -27.61 -39.95
C ILE A 27 4.33 -27.68 -38.64
N ASP A 28 5.02 -27.92 -37.53
CA ASP A 28 4.38 -27.97 -36.21
C ASP A 28 3.98 -26.56 -35.73
N ALA A 29 3.07 -26.50 -34.77
CA ALA A 29 2.81 -25.27 -34.04
C ALA A 29 3.99 -24.93 -33.11
N VAL A 30 4.32 -23.65 -32.99
CA VAL A 30 5.40 -23.19 -32.11
C VAL A 30 5.05 -23.33 -30.63
N GLU A 31 6.05 -23.67 -29.83
CA GLU A 31 5.98 -23.58 -28.37
C GLU A 31 6.06 -22.11 -27.91
N ALA A 32 5.62 -21.87 -26.66
CA ALA A 32 5.67 -20.55 -26.07
C ALA A 32 7.12 -20.11 -25.83
N PRO A 33 7.48 -18.85 -26.16
CA PRO A 33 8.78 -18.31 -25.77
C PRO A 33 8.86 -18.21 -24.24
N VAL A 34 10.07 -18.19 -23.72
CA VAL A 34 10.34 -17.98 -22.28
C VAL A 34 11.03 -16.63 -22.12
N LEU A 35 10.33 -15.68 -21.52
CA LEU A 35 10.86 -14.36 -21.19
C LEU A 35 11.35 -14.37 -19.73
N THR A 36 12.67 -14.34 -19.54
CA THR A 36 13.34 -14.45 -18.24
C THR A 36 13.96 -13.11 -17.84
N VAL A 37 13.75 -12.69 -16.58
CA VAL A 37 14.47 -11.52 -16.02
C VAL A 37 15.81 -11.99 -15.45
N ASN A 38 16.90 -11.43 -15.95
CA ASN A 38 18.26 -11.79 -15.56
C ASN A 38 18.76 -10.89 -14.41
N SER A 39 18.41 -9.59 -14.44
CA SER A 39 18.70 -8.66 -13.36
C SER A 39 17.74 -7.47 -13.37
N ASN A 40 17.35 -7.00 -12.19
CA ASN A 40 16.49 -5.83 -12.01
C ASN A 40 17.20 -4.79 -11.13
N LEU A 41 17.41 -3.58 -11.65
CA LEU A 41 17.86 -2.42 -10.92
C LEU A 41 16.76 -1.35 -10.95
N SER A 42 15.86 -1.40 -9.97
CA SER A 42 14.81 -0.38 -9.75
C SER A 42 15.20 0.58 -8.64
N SER A 43 15.27 1.88 -8.96
CA SER A 43 15.39 3.00 -8.01
C SER A 43 14.12 3.87 -8.03
N SER A 44 14.10 4.99 -7.31
CA SER A 44 13.00 5.96 -7.40
C SER A 44 12.90 6.64 -8.77
N ASP A 45 14.03 6.83 -9.44
CA ASP A 45 14.17 7.73 -10.58
C ASP A 45 14.45 6.97 -11.89
N SER A 46 14.85 5.70 -11.79
CA SER A 46 15.20 4.84 -12.92
C SER A 46 14.81 3.38 -12.68
N CYS A 47 14.45 2.68 -13.74
CA CYS A 47 14.36 1.22 -13.74
C CYS A 47 15.13 0.66 -14.93
N THR A 48 16.10 -0.20 -14.65
CA THR A 48 16.86 -0.93 -15.66
C THR A 48 16.63 -2.43 -15.45
N VAL A 49 16.04 -3.11 -16.43
CA VAL A 49 15.76 -4.55 -16.38
C VAL A 49 16.49 -5.23 -17.53
N ASN A 50 17.42 -6.14 -17.22
CA ASN A 50 18.02 -7.01 -18.22
C ASN A 50 17.22 -8.31 -18.29
N PHE A 51 16.92 -8.76 -19.50
CA PHE A 51 16.10 -9.94 -19.71
C PHE A 51 16.55 -10.71 -20.96
N THR A 52 16.22 -11.98 -20.99
CA THR A 52 16.43 -12.87 -22.12
C THR A 52 15.08 -13.38 -22.59
N CYS A 53 14.81 -13.30 -23.89
CA CYS A 53 13.77 -14.11 -24.50
C CYS A 53 14.40 -15.29 -25.23
N GLY A 54 13.97 -16.51 -24.94
CA GLY A 54 14.39 -17.72 -25.65
C GLY A 54 13.20 -18.49 -26.23
N ALA A 55 13.39 -19.13 -27.39
CA ALA A 55 12.44 -20.08 -27.98
C ALA A 55 13.19 -21.11 -28.83
N HIS A 56 13.21 -22.37 -28.41
CA HIS A 56 14.08 -23.42 -28.96
C HIS A 56 15.53 -22.92 -29.14
N ASP A 57 16.01 -22.81 -30.38
CA ASP A 57 17.37 -22.38 -30.73
C ASP A 57 17.52 -20.85 -30.90
N LEU A 58 16.43 -20.09 -30.83
CA LEU A 58 16.42 -18.63 -30.93
C LEU A 58 16.56 -17.99 -29.55
N THR A 59 17.39 -16.96 -29.44
CA THR A 59 17.58 -16.20 -28.19
C THR A 59 17.88 -14.73 -28.47
N ILE A 60 17.22 -13.84 -27.74
CA ILE A 60 17.44 -12.39 -27.74
C ILE A 60 17.74 -11.94 -26.31
N ASN A 61 18.86 -11.23 -26.14
CA ASN A 61 19.30 -10.66 -24.86
C ASN A 61 19.24 -9.14 -24.96
N SER A 62 18.36 -8.50 -24.19
CA SER A 62 18.17 -7.05 -24.27
C SER A 62 17.94 -6.44 -22.90
N SER A 63 17.86 -5.10 -22.86
CA SER A 63 17.64 -4.34 -21.65
C SER A 63 16.55 -3.29 -21.83
N TYR A 64 15.72 -3.16 -20.81
CA TYR A 64 14.70 -2.12 -20.71
C TYR A 64 15.24 -1.00 -19.82
N GLN A 65 15.30 0.22 -20.37
CA GLN A 65 15.63 1.43 -19.63
C GLN A 65 14.69 2.55 -20.08
N ASN A 66 13.47 2.55 -19.51
CA ASN A 66 12.26 3.26 -19.98
C ASN A 66 11.73 2.83 -21.38
N ARG A 67 12.60 2.30 -22.24
CA ARG A 67 12.29 1.61 -23.50
C ARG A 67 13.34 0.53 -23.78
N CYS A 68 13.10 -0.33 -24.77
CA CYS A 68 14.14 -1.14 -25.42
C CYS A 68 14.05 -0.96 -26.94
N SER A 69 15.07 -1.41 -27.68
CA SER A 69 14.95 -1.53 -29.14
C SER A 69 14.05 -2.72 -29.47
N PRO A 70 13.18 -2.63 -30.49
CA PRO A 70 12.69 -3.83 -31.16
C PRO A 70 13.87 -4.63 -31.72
N GLU A 71 13.83 -5.94 -31.55
CA GLU A 71 14.84 -6.88 -32.04
C GLU A 71 14.12 -8.10 -32.64
N GLU A 72 14.63 -8.63 -33.75
CA GLU A 72 14.08 -9.79 -34.43
C GLU A 72 15.21 -10.74 -34.82
N VAL A 73 15.00 -12.04 -34.59
CA VAL A 73 15.90 -13.10 -35.07
C VAL A 73 15.06 -14.19 -35.73
N THR A 74 15.41 -14.54 -36.96
CA THR A 74 14.72 -15.56 -37.76
C THR A 74 15.67 -16.74 -38.06
N SER A 75 15.16 -17.96 -37.87
CA SER A 75 15.84 -19.24 -38.09
C SER A 75 15.17 -20.00 -39.25
N HIS A 76 15.99 -20.45 -40.19
CA HIS A 76 15.59 -21.24 -41.36
C HIS A 76 14.45 -20.63 -42.21
N GLU A 77 14.27 -19.30 -42.18
CA GLU A 77 13.16 -18.57 -42.83
C GLU A 77 11.75 -19.03 -42.38
N ILE A 78 11.64 -19.80 -41.30
CA ILE A 78 10.39 -20.42 -40.83
C ILE A 78 10.05 -19.98 -39.40
N TYR A 79 11.03 -19.87 -38.51
CA TYR A 79 10.81 -19.53 -37.10
C TYR A 79 11.33 -18.13 -36.82
N THR A 80 10.49 -17.26 -36.29
CA THR A 80 10.84 -15.86 -36.00
C THR A 80 10.56 -15.56 -34.53
N LEU A 81 11.57 -15.03 -33.85
CA LEU A 81 11.49 -14.52 -32.48
C LEU A 81 11.57 -13.00 -32.53
N ILE A 82 10.51 -12.31 -32.10
CA ILE A 82 10.40 -10.85 -32.09
C ILE A 82 10.31 -10.38 -30.64
N LEU A 83 11.17 -9.45 -30.27
CA LEU A 83 11.15 -8.75 -29.01
C LEU A 83 10.72 -7.29 -29.22
N TYR A 84 9.85 -6.78 -28.36
CA TYR A 84 9.57 -5.34 -28.28
C TYR A 84 9.14 -4.91 -26.87
N CYS A 85 9.39 -3.65 -26.53
CA CYS A 85 8.94 -3.05 -25.27
C CYS A 85 7.90 -1.96 -25.51
N SER A 86 6.92 -1.93 -24.62
CA SER A 86 5.98 -0.81 -24.42
C SER A 86 6.27 -0.13 -23.08
N GLU A 87 5.55 0.94 -22.73
CA GLU A 87 5.64 1.55 -21.39
C GLU A 87 5.09 0.62 -20.28
N GLU A 88 4.21 -0.33 -20.62
CA GLU A 88 3.52 -1.17 -19.63
C GLU A 88 4.06 -2.60 -19.56
N SER A 89 4.64 -3.12 -20.64
CA SER A 89 5.13 -4.49 -20.72
C SER A 89 6.30 -4.67 -21.70
N ILE A 90 7.16 -5.63 -21.37
CA ILE A 90 8.13 -6.25 -22.28
C ILE A 90 7.42 -7.46 -22.88
N ILE A 91 7.43 -7.59 -24.20
CA ILE A 91 6.71 -8.64 -24.92
C ILE A 91 7.68 -9.36 -25.84
N CYS A 92 7.65 -10.69 -25.81
CA CYS A 92 8.35 -11.52 -26.76
C CYS A 92 7.38 -12.47 -27.47
N ASN A 93 7.44 -12.50 -28.80
CA ASN A 93 6.62 -13.35 -29.65
C ASN A 93 7.50 -14.34 -30.42
N HIS A 94 7.15 -15.61 -30.34
CA HIS A 94 7.70 -16.65 -31.19
C HIS A 94 6.62 -17.07 -32.19
N SER A 95 6.97 -17.13 -33.48
CA SER A 95 6.02 -17.40 -34.55
C SER A 95 6.62 -18.22 -35.68
N ASN A 96 5.75 -18.87 -36.44
CA ASN A 96 6.01 -19.45 -37.74
C ASN A 96 4.79 -19.21 -38.67
N PRO A 97 4.85 -19.56 -39.97
CA PRO A 97 3.74 -19.35 -40.91
C PRO A 97 2.39 -19.98 -40.53
N VAL A 98 2.34 -20.87 -39.54
CA VAL A 98 1.13 -21.60 -39.11
C VAL A 98 0.62 -21.13 -37.74
N SER A 99 1.47 -20.55 -36.89
CA SER A 99 1.16 -20.34 -35.47
C SER A 99 2.02 -19.26 -34.82
N ASN A 100 1.50 -18.65 -33.75
CA ASN A 100 2.28 -17.78 -32.89
C ASN A 100 2.00 -18.05 -31.40
N LYS A 101 2.96 -17.68 -30.56
CA LYS A 101 2.87 -17.67 -29.10
C LYS A 101 3.60 -16.45 -28.56
N THR A 102 3.12 -15.93 -27.45
CA THR A 102 3.64 -14.71 -26.83
C THR A 102 3.82 -14.94 -25.35
N ASP A 103 4.96 -14.51 -24.83
CA ASP A 103 5.19 -14.32 -23.40
C ASP A 103 5.39 -12.82 -23.11
N LYS A 104 5.02 -12.38 -21.92
CA LYS A 104 5.04 -10.97 -21.54
C LYS A 104 5.32 -10.80 -20.05
N ILE A 105 6.08 -9.76 -19.72
CA ILE A 105 6.22 -9.31 -18.34
C ILE A 105 5.78 -7.85 -18.23
N GLU A 106 4.87 -7.59 -17.30
CA GLU A 106 4.40 -6.24 -17.00
C GLU A 106 5.50 -5.47 -16.25
N ILE A 107 5.92 -4.34 -16.80
CA ILE A 107 6.96 -3.48 -16.23
C ILE A 107 6.55 -3.00 -14.83
N LYS A 108 5.25 -2.76 -14.60
CA LYS A 108 4.68 -2.40 -13.27
C LYS A 108 4.91 -3.46 -12.17
N LYS A 109 5.19 -4.71 -12.52
CA LYS A 109 5.51 -5.79 -11.56
C LYS A 109 7.01 -5.86 -11.22
N ILE A 110 7.88 -5.37 -12.11
CA ILE A 110 9.34 -5.41 -11.96
C ILE A 110 9.86 -4.06 -11.43
N CYS A 111 9.36 -2.96 -11.98
CA CYS A 111 9.73 -1.59 -11.70
C CYS A 111 8.74 -0.96 -10.71
N VAL A 112 9.17 -0.79 -9.46
CA VAL A 112 8.39 -0.06 -8.44
C VAL A 112 8.52 1.44 -8.68
N TYR A 113 7.66 1.98 -9.56
CA TYR A 113 7.55 3.42 -9.75
C TYR A 113 6.95 4.10 -8.51
N ASN A 114 7.82 4.62 -7.65
CA ASN A 114 7.43 5.53 -6.58
C ASN A 114 6.94 6.85 -7.19
N LYS A 115 5.66 6.93 -7.58
CA LYS A 115 5.02 8.17 -8.01
C LYS A 115 4.91 9.17 -6.85
N GLY A 116 6.03 9.84 -6.57
CA GLY A 116 6.14 11.04 -5.75
C GLY A 116 5.67 10.91 -4.30
N GLN A 117 6.57 10.49 -3.41
CA GLN A 117 6.62 11.21 -2.13
C GLN A 117 7.06 12.64 -2.44
N LYS A 118 6.09 13.57 -2.50
CA LYS A 118 6.41 15.00 -2.39
C LYS A 118 7.04 15.20 -1.00
N PRO A 119 8.19 15.88 -0.85
CA PRO A 119 8.66 16.31 0.45
C PRO A 119 7.73 17.43 0.95
N GLY A 120 6.64 17.05 1.61
CA GLY A 120 5.57 17.98 1.93
C GLY A 120 4.46 17.38 2.80
N VAL A 121 4.60 17.61 4.11
CA VAL A 121 3.55 17.60 5.14
C VAL A 121 2.97 16.23 5.55
N ASN A 122 3.31 15.84 6.78
CA ASN A 122 2.58 15.02 7.76
C ASN A 122 1.71 13.87 7.22
N GLY A 123 2.17 12.64 7.46
CA GLY A 123 1.51 11.42 7.00
C GLY A 123 0.05 11.25 7.42
N THR A 124 -0.86 11.52 6.49
CA THR A 124 -2.23 10.98 6.52
C THR A 124 -2.13 9.47 6.33
N LYS A 125 -2.24 8.73 7.44
CA LYS A 125 -2.36 7.26 7.43
C LYS A 125 -3.53 6.86 6.51
N PRO A 126 -3.47 5.72 5.81
CA PRO A 126 -4.65 5.19 5.11
C PRO A 126 -5.82 5.07 6.11
N PRO A 127 -7.08 5.23 5.66
CA PRO A 127 -8.22 5.29 6.56
C PRO A 127 -8.22 4.08 7.49
N LEU A 128 -8.08 4.32 8.80
CA LEU A 128 -8.05 3.25 9.78
C LEU A 128 -9.37 2.50 9.70
N GLN A 129 -9.28 1.25 9.21
CA GLN A 129 -10.10 0.10 9.55
C GLN A 129 -11.33 0.48 10.38
N ILE A 130 -12.42 0.89 9.71
CA ILE A 130 -13.65 1.37 10.38
C ILE A 130 -14.16 0.33 11.40
N TRP A 131 -13.93 -0.95 11.11
CA TRP A 131 -14.12 -2.10 11.99
C TRP A 131 -13.43 -1.99 13.36
N GLN A 132 -12.22 -1.42 13.46
CA GLN A 132 -11.52 -1.24 14.74
C GLN A 132 -12.23 -0.20 15.62
N ILE A 133 -12.74 0.89 15.03
CA ILE A 133 -13.50 1.92 15.75
C ILE A 133 -14.82 1.35 16.26
N ILE A 134 -15.51 0.57 15.43
CA ILE A 134 -16.75 -0.14 15.81
C ILE A 134 -16.48 -1.13 16.95
N LEU A 135 -15.41 -1.94 16.85
CA LEU A 135 -15.04 -2.93 17.87
C LEU A 135 -14.74 -2.27 19.22
N ILE A 136 -13.97 -1.17 19.22
CA ILE A 136 -13.67 -0.40 20.44
C ILE A 136 -14.96 0.19 21.04
N GLY A 137 -15.84 0.74 20.22
CA GLY A 137 -17.13 1.28 20.67
C GLY A 137 -18.00 0.22 21.36
N VAL A 138 -18.12 -0.98 20.78
CA VAL A 138 -18.87 -2.09 21.39
C VAL A 138 -18.26 -2.52 22.73
N CYS A 139 -16.93 -2.65 22.80
CA CYS A 139 -16.24 -3.00 24.05
C CYS A 139 -16.49 -1.97 25.17
N VAL A 140 -16.48 -0.67 24.86
CA VAL A 140 -16.75 0.40 25.84
C VAL A 140 -18.21 0.34 26.32
N LEU A 141 -19.18 0.13 25.44
CA LEU A 141 -20.59 0.01 25.81
C LEU A 141 -20.84 -1.20 26.73
N LEU A 142 -20.21 -2.35 26.45
CA LEU A 142 -20.29 -3.54 27.30
C LEU A 142 -19.65 -3.29 28.68
N ALA A 143 -18.50 -2.62 28.75
CA ALA A 143 -17.85 -2.27 30.01
C ALA A 143 -18.72 -1.34 30.87
N ILE A 144 -19.38 -0.34 30.26
CA ILE A 144 -20.32 0.55 30.96
C ILE A 144 -21.53 -0.22 31.48
N ALA A 145 -22.12 -1.12 30.66
CA ALA A 145 -23.25 -1.94 31.09
C ALA A 145 -22.89 -2.85 32.28
N ILE A 146 -21.71 -3.49 32.24
CA ILE A 146 -21.19 -4.33 33.34
C ILE A 146 -20.97 -3.47 34.60
N PHE A 147 -20.41 -2.27 34.47
CA PHE A 147 -20.20 -1.36 35.59
C PHE A 147 -21.53 -0.91 36.23
N LEU A 148 -22.52 -0.54 35.41
CA LEU A 148 -23.87 -0.21 35.89
C LEU A 148 -24.53 -1.38 36.61
N VAL A 149 -24.42 -2.61 36.08
CA VAL A 149 -24.92 -3.82 36.75
C VAL A 149 -24.18 -4.09 38.06
N PHE A 150 -22.86 -3.86 38.12
CA PHE A 150 -22.07 -4.00 39.34
C PHE A 150 -22.48 -3.00 40.41
N VAL A 151 -22.66 -1.72 40.04
CA VAL A 151 -23.17 -0.66 40.93
C VAL A 151 -24.59 -0.99 41.40
N TYR A 152 -25.49 -1.37 40.49
CA TYR A 152 -26.86 -1.76 40.82
C TYR A 152 -26.92 -2.95 41.78
N ARG A 153 -26.10 -3.99 41.55
CA ARG A 153 -25.96 -5.14 42.48
C ARG A 153 -25.37 -4.73 43.83
N LYS A 154 -24.48 -3.74 43.88
CA LYS A 154 -23.91 -3.21 45.14
C LYS A 154 -24.96 -2.40 45.92
N PHE A 155 -25.76 -1.57 45.26
CA PHE A 155 -26.82 -0.79 45.90
C PHE A 155 -28.03 -1.65 46.33
N ASN A 156 -28.42 -2.66 45.57
CA ASN A 156 -29.50 -3.58 45.97
C ASN A 156 -29.10 -4.54 47.12
N LYS A 157 -27.82 -4.60 47.49
CA LYS A 157 -27.39 -5.21 48.77
C LYS A 157 -27.50 -4.25 49.97
N VAL A 158 -27.93 -3.01 49.78
CA VAL A 158 -28.03 -1.97 50.83
C VAL A 158 -29.38 -1.24 50.81
N LYS A 159 -30.46 -2.01 50.99
CA LYS A 159 -31.70 -1.65 51.72
C LYS A 159 -32.16 -2.99 52.36
N VAL A 160 -32.43 -3.11 53.65
CA VAL A 160 -33.18 -2.25 54.56
C VAL A 160 -32.61 -2.35 55.99
N CYS A 161 -32.59 -1.24 56.72
CA CYS A 161 -32.96 -1.25 58.14
C CYS A 161 -33.71 0.05 58.45
N GLY A 162 -34.99 -0.07 58.82
CA GLY A 162 -35.81 1.08 59.20
C GLY A 162 -35.72 1.36 60.69
N ALA A 163 -35.71 2.65 61.03
CA ALA A 163 -35.98 3.21 62.36
C ALA A 163 -35.18 2.68 63.58
N CYS A 164 -34.20 3.47 64.02
CA CYS A 164 -33.85 3.78 65.42
C CYS A 164 -33.03 5.08 65.39
N ILE A 165 -33.57 6.26 65.71
CA ILE A 165 -33.79 6.85 67.06
C ILE A 165 -32.49 7.44 67.66
N TYR A 166 -32.63 8.69 68.14
CA TYR A 166 -31.63 9.63 68.68
C TYR A 166 -30.43 9.06 69.46
N ALA A 167 -29.24 9.68 69.32
CA ALA A 167 -28.67 10.60 70.34
C ALA A 167 -27.20 10.98 70.06
N GLY A 168 -26.77 12.12 70.63
CA GLY A 168 -25.46 12.22 71.30
C GLY A 168 -24.25 12.74 70.51
N PHE A 169 -23.77 13.92 70.91
CA PHE A 169 -22.35 14.29 70.82
C PHE A 169 -21.48 13.27 71.58
N ALA A 170 -20.31 12.93 71.02
CA ALA A 170 -19.14 12.52 71.79
C ALA A 170 -17.86 12.70 70.95
N GLU A 171 -17.09 13.75 71.26
CA GLU A 171 -15.70 13.89 70.84
C GLU A 171 -14.83 13.45 72.03
N ASP A 172 -13.99 12.42 71.88
CA ASP A 172 -12.73 12.38 72.62
C ASP A 172 -11.68 11.37 72.09
N ARG A 173 -10.45 11.88 72.02
CA ARG A 173 -9.13 11.26 72.24
C ARG A 173 -8.69 9.90 71.67
N PHE A 174 -7.74 10.01 70.74
CA PHE A 174 -6.29 9.85 71.01
C PHE A 174 -5.71 8.49 71.47
N LYS A 175 -5.07 7.80 70.52
CA LYS A 175 -3.73 7.18 70.66
C LYS A 175 -2.96 7.59 69.39
N GLY A 176 -1.81 8.27 69.38
CA GLY A 176 -0.63 8.13 70.27
C GLY A 176 0.14 6.89 69.81
N THR A 177 1.19 6.96 68.99
CA THR A 177 2.49 7.68 69.15
C THR A 177 3.05 8.15 67.78
N LYS A 178 3.45 9.41 67.58
CA LYS A 178 4.71 10.09 67.98
C LYS A 178 6.02 9.61 67.28
N GLY A 179 6.30 10.23 66.13
CA GLY A 179 7.59 10.87 65.77
C GLY A 179 7.22 12.09 64.91
N ALA A 180 7.42 13.34 65.34
CA ALA A 180 8.65 14.14 65.17
C ALA A 180 9.20 14.06 63.72
N LEU A 181 9.35 15.12 62.92
CA LEU A 181 9.16 16.59 63.06
C LEU A 181 8.91 17.15 61.60
N LEU A 182 8.48 18.38 61.27
CA LEU A 182 8.19 19.67 61.92
C LEU A 182 7.12 20.44 61.05
N SER A 183 6.87 21.73 61.32
CA SER A 183 6.49 22.85 60.40
C SER A 183 5.98 22.58 58.97
N THR A 184 4.95 23.25 58.44
CA THR A 184 4.13 24.41 58.89
C THR A 184 2.95 24.54 57.93
N LEU A 185 1.72 24.65 58.41
CA LEU A 185 0.61 25.22 57.62
C LEU A 185 -0.35 25.97 58.57
N GLN A 186 -0.25 27.29 58.52
CA GLN A 186 -0.91 28.22 59.42
C GLN A 186 -2.09 28.89 58.69
N SER A 187 -3.17 29.14 59.42
CA SER A 187 -4.27 30.05 59.11
C SER A 187 -5.18 29.76 57.91
N VAL A 188 -6.43 29.48 58.27
CA VAL A 188 -7.66 29.67 57.49
C VAL A 188 -7.77 31.08 56.91
N LYS A 189 -8.09 31.18 55.61
CA LYS A 189 -8.97 32.19 54.99
C LYS A 189 -9.41 31.64 53.62
N MET A 190 -10.65 31.19 53.42
CA MET A 190 -11.93 31.92 53.33
C MET A 190 -11.98 33.03 52.26
N LEU A 191 -12.87 32.77 51.29
CA LEU A 191 -13.60 33.67 50.38
C LEU A 191 -12.98 34.19 49.06
N ASN A 192 -13.88 34.16 48.06
CA ASN A 192 -14.08 35.03 46.89
C ASN A 192 -13.31 34.82 45.58
N GLY A 193 -14.07 34.98 44.48
CA GLY A 193 -13.57 34.90 43.10
C GLY A 193 -14.64 35.03 42.00
N THR A 194 -15.76 35.72 42.22
CA THR A 194 -16.76 35.98 41.16
C THR A 194 -16.47 37.27 40.37
N ALA A 195 -16.13 37.10 39.09
CA ALA A 195 -16.56 37.87 37.91
C ALA A 195 -16.22 39.38 37.73
N TYR A 196 -16.04 39.73 36.44
CA TYR A 196 -15.90 41.09 35.84
C TYR A 196 -14.61 41.86 36.24
N GLY A 197 -13.95 42.71 35.43
CA GLY A 197 -14.18 43.22 34.06
C GLY A 197 -13.71 44.69 33.98
N LEU A 198 -13.14 45.15 32.84
CA LEU A 198 -12.62 46.53 32.53
C LEU A 198 -11.20 46.86 33.09
N VAL A 199 -10.17 47.17 32.27
CA VAL A 199 -9.80 48.48 31.61
C VAL A 199 -9.14 49.46 32.64
N ASP A 200 -7.97 50.11 32.46
CA ASP A 200 -7.16 50.41 31.26
C ASP A 200 -5.62 50.63 31.51
N SER A 201 -4.85 50.65 30.42
CA SER A 201 -3.63 51.44 30.09
C SER A 201 -2.51 51.76 31.11
N ALA A 202 -1.26 51.35 30.79
CA ALA A 202 -0.04 52.17 30.92
C ALA A 202 1.18 51.65 30.13
N SER A 203 1.43 52.25 28.96
CA SER A 203 2.72 52.86 28.55
C SER A 203 4.07 52.24 29.01
N THR A 204 4.87 51.76 28.05
CA THR A 204 6.22 52.35 27.82
C THR A 204 6.73 52.07 26.40
N ARG A 205 7.51 53.02 25.86
CA ARG A 205 8.06 53.01 24.50
C ARG A 205 9.31 52.13 24.45
N ASN A 206 9.65 51.60 23.27
CA ASN A 206 11.00 51.76 22.74
C ASN A 206 10.98 51.78 21.21
N LEU A 207 11.90 52.57 20.62
CA LEU A 207 11.87 52.93 19.20
C LEU A 207 12.70 51.99 18.32
N ASN A 208 12.26 51.90 17.07
CA ASN A 208 13.03 51.49 15.88
C ASN A 208 14.34 52.33 15.75
N PRO A 209 15.37 51.85 15.03
CA PRO A 209 15.54 52.42 13.67
C PRO A 209 16.20 51.52 12.59
N GLN A 210 15.83 51.81 11.32
CA GLN A 210 16.52 51.56 10.03
C GLN A 210 16.63 50.07 9.57
N ASP A 211 16.07 49.62 8.45
CA ASP A 211 15.67 50.20 7.14
C ASP A 211 16.82 50.42 6.11
N ARG A 212 16.46 50.27 4.82
CA ARG A 212 17.24 50.41 3.57
C ARG A 212 18.19 49.26 3.17
N LYS A 213 18.37 48.99 1.86
CA LYS A 213 18.09 49.84 0.70
C LYS A 213 17.62 49.06 -0.55
N SER A 214 16.65 49.63 -1.28
CA SER A 214 16.31 49.26 -2.65
C SER A 214 17.35 49.81 -3.64
N THR A 215 17.63 49.06 -4.70
CA THR A 215 17.75 49.59 -6.08
C THR A 215 17.33 48.48 -7.03
#